data_AF-A0A5R2MXI2-F1
#
_entry.id   AF-A0A5R2MXI2-F1
#
_cell.length_a   1.000
_cell.length_b   1.000
_cell.length_c   1.000
_cell.angle_alpha   90.00
_cell.angle_beta   90.00
_cell.angle_gamma   90.00
#
_symmetry.space_group_name_H-M   'P 1'
#
loop_
_entity.id
_entity.type
_entity.pdbx_description
1 polymer ?
#
loop_
_entity_poly.entity_id
_entity_poly.type
_entity_poly.pdbx_seq_one_letter_code
_entity_poly.pdbx_strand_id
1 'polypeptide(L)'
;TVLARMDTGGAYSFGGLNMAEFAANGTGHNSEFGDCHNPWNLPYVAGGSSSGSGAAVAARMTFASLGSDTGGSIRLPAAACGVAGIKPTQTRVSRAGVMPLSFSCDNVGPMARTAYD
;
A
#
# COMPACT_ATOMS: atom_id res chain seq x y z
N THR A 1 -4.73 -3.00 16.89
CA THR A 1 -4.11 -2.26 15.76
C THR A 1 -4.96 -2.47 14.52
N VAL A 2 -4.59 -1.90 13.36
CA VAL A 2 -5.32 -2.19 12.10
C VAL A 2 -5.28 -3.69 11.78
N LEU A 3 -4.13 -4.34 11.94
CA LEU A 3 -3.98 -5.79 11.75
C LEU A 3 -4.91 -6.59 12.68
N ALA A 4 -4.90 -6.29 13.98
CA ALA A 4 -5.79 -6.99 14.91
C ALA A 4 -7.28 -6.86 14.55
N ARG A 5 -7.71 -5.72 13.99
CA ARG A 5 -9.09 -5.55 13.53
C ARG A 5 -9.39 -6.37 12.28
N MET A 6 -8.43 -6.48 11.36
CA MET A 6 -8.55 -7.34 10.19
C MET A 6 -8.64 -8.81 10.60
N ASP A 7 -7.79 -9.24 11.53
CA ASP A 7 -7.79 -10.62 12.05
C ASP A 7 -9.14 -10.96 12.71
N THR A 8 -9.67 -10.08 13.56
CA THR A 8 -11.01 -10.26 14.16
C THR A 8 -12.14 -10.20 13.15
N GLY A 9 -11.91 -9.53 12.01
CA GLY A 9 -12.85 -9.49 10.89
C GLY A 9 -12.80 -10.73 10.00
N GLY A 10 -11.92 -11.71 10.31
CA GLY A 10 -11.75 -12.94 9.56
C GLY A 10 -10.81 -12.83 8.37
N ALA A 11 -10.04 -11.74 8.26
CA ALA A 11 -9.01 -11.62 7.23
C ALA A 11 -7.82 -12.54 7.54
N TYR A 12 -7.20 -13.08 6.49
CA TYR A 12 -5.98 -13.87 6.60
C TYR A 12 -4.80 -13.11 6.00
N SER A 13 -3.79 -12.82 6.83
CA SER A 13 -2.56 -12.13 6.41
C SER A 13 -1.46 -13.15 6.15
N PHE A 14 -0.94 -13.20 4.92
CA PHE A 14 0.02 -14.23 4.49
C PHE A 14 1.42 -13.71 4.16
N GLY A 15 1.67 -12.40 4.27
CA GLY A 15 3.02 -11.86 4.09
C GLY A 15 3.12 -10.33 4.07
N GLY A 16 4.36 -9.84 4.10
CA GLY A 16 4.70 -8.45 3.80
C GLY A 16 4.83 -8.23 2.30
N LEU A 17 4.49 -7.03 1.84
CA LEU A 17 4.59 -6.63 0.44
C LEU A 17 5.74 -5.64 0.25
N ASN A 18 6.31 -5.60 -0.95
CA ASN A 18 7.40 -4.70 -1.29
C ASN A 18 6.97 -3.23 -1.17
N MET A 19 7.93 -2.34 -0.87
CA MET A 19 7.73 -0.91 -0.75
C MET A 19 8.98 -0.15 -1.14
N ALA A 20 8.85 1.13 -1.48
CA ALA A 20 10.00 2.03 -1.50
C ALA A 20 10.60 2.15 -0.09
N GLU A 21 11.92 2.03 0.02
CA GLU A 21 12.64 2.04 1.28
C GLU A 21 12.26 3.27 2.14
N PHE A 22 12.03 3.04 3.43
CA PHE A 22 11.57 4.05 4.40
C PHE A 22 10.32 4.85 3.99
N ALA A 23 9.53 4.34 3.04
CA ALA A 23 8.41 5.04 2.44
C ALA A 23 8.79 6.35 1.73
N ALA A 24 10.06 6.53 1.35
CA ALA A 24 10.64 7.80 0.92
C ALA A 24 10.72 7.99 -0.61
N ASN A 25 10.04 7.16 -1.40
CA ASN A 25 10.03 7.28 -2.86
C ASN A 25 8.65 6.96 -3.46
N GLY A 26 8.17 7.84 -4.35
CA GLY A 26 6.89 7.74 -5.05
C GLY A 26 6.88 6.82 -6.30
N THR A 27 8.02 6.32 -6.76
CA THR A 27 8.11 5.36 -7.88
C THR A 27 7.95 3.92 -7.42
N GLY A 28 8.34 3.60 -6.18
CA GLY A 28 8.28 2.23 -5.66
C GLY A 28 9.55 1.40 -5.92
N HIS A 29 10.62 2.02 -6.42
CA HIS A 29 11.92 1.35 -6.57
C HIS A 29 12.53 0.99 -5.21
N ASN A 30 13.22 -0.15 -5.17
CA ASN A 30 13.85 -0.68 -3.97
C ASN A 30 15.14 -1.42 -4.36
N SER A 31 16.29 -0.87 -3.93
CA SER A 31 17.60 -1.44 -4.25
C SER A 31 17.92 -2.73 -3.49
N GLU A 32 17.32 -2.93 -2.32
CA GLU A 32 17.60 -4.07 -1.43
C GLU A 32 16.80 -5.32 -1.83
N PHE A 33 15.51 -5.15 -2.09
CA PHE A 33 14.59 -6.25 -2.40
C PHE A 33 14.23 -6.36 -3.88
N GLY A 34 14.74 -5.46 -4.71
CA GLY A 34 14.41 -5.36 -6.14
C GLY A 34 13.13 -4.55 -6.39
N ASP A 35 13.03 -4.02 -7.61
CA ASP A 35 11.93 -3.14 -8.00
C ASP A 35 10.60 -3.89 -8.15
N CYS A 36 9.53 -3.28 -7.65
CA CYS A 36 8.17 -3.75 -7.93
C CYS A 36 7.71 -3.23 -9.29
N HIS A 37 7.36 -4.15 -10.19
CA HIS A 37 6.92 -3.84 -11.55
C HIS A 37 5.40 -3.65 -11.65
N ASN A 38 4.98 -2.78 -12.56
CA ASN A 38 3.56 -2.58 -12.83
C ASN A 38 2.97 -3.83 -13.52
N PRO A 39 1.89 -4.44 -12.99
CA PRO A 39 1.31 -5.66 -13.56
C PRO A 39 0.63 -5.42 -14.91
N TRP A 40 0.31 -4.18 -15.27
CA TRP A 40 -0.21 -3.85 -16.60
C TRP A 40 0.89 -3.75 -17.66
N ASN A 41 2.12 -3.39 -17.26
CA ASN A 41 3.27 -3.32 -18.16
C ASN A 41 4.59 -3.32 -17.38
N LEU A 42 5.33 -4.43 -17.41
CA LEU A 42 6.50 -4.67 -16.55
C LEU A 42 7.64 -3.61 -16.64
N PRO A 43 7.92 -2.96 -17.78
CA PRO A 43 8.92 -1.89 -17.85
C PRO A 43 8.53 -0.60 -17.11
N TYR A 44 7.30 -0.48 -16.62
CA TYR A 44 6.79 0.71 -15.92
C TYR A 44 6.74 0.49 -14.41
N VAL A 45 6.81 1.59 -13.68
CA VAL A 45 6.76 1.60 -12.23
C VAL A 45 5.37 1.23 -11.70
N ALA A 46 5.32 0.45 -10.62
CA ALA A 46 4.09 0.17 -9.89
C ALA A 46 3.57 1.38 -9.09
N GLY A 47 4.39 2.44 -8.94
CA GLY A 47 4.14 3.56 -8.05
C GLY A 47 4.52 3.23 -6.61
N GLY A 48 4.67 4.25 -5.77
CA GLY A 48 5.18 4.09 -4.41
C GLY A 48 4.62 5.10 -3.41
N SER A 49 4.91 4.94 -2.13
CA SER A 49 5.80 3.90 -1.59
C SER A 49 5.20 2.52 -1.45
N SER A 50 3.86 2.35 -1.40
CA SER A 50 3.21 1.04 -1.22
C SER A 50 3.12 0.23 -2.52
N SER A 51 4.27 0.02 -3.16
CA SER A 51 4.38 -0.51 -4.52
C SER A 51 3.87 -1.95 -4.67
N GLY A 52 4.29 -2.84 -3.77
CA GLY A 52 3.80 -4.22 -3.73
C GLY A 52 2.32 -4.30 -3.42
N SER A 53 1.80 -3.39 -2.60
CA SER A 53 0.38 -3.35 -2.23
C SER A 53 -0.53 -3.03 -3.41
N GLY A 54 -0.19 -2.03 -4.22
CA GLY A 54 -0.94 -1.72 -5.44
C GLY A 54 -0.82 -2.84 -6.48
N ALA A 55 0.41 -3.32 -6.72
CA ALA A 55 0.68 -4.35 -7.72
C ALA A 55 0.01 -5.69 -7.37
N ALA A 56 0.05 -6.13 -6.11
CA ALA A 56 -0.53 -7.42 -5.68
C ALA A 56 -2.06 -7.45 -5.83
N VAL A 57 -2.74 -6.32 -5.55
CA VAL A 57 -4.19 -6.20 -5.74
C VAL A 57 -4.53 -6.22 -7.22
N ALA A 58 -3.81 -5.45 -8.04
CA ALA A 58 -4.02 -5.39 -9.49
C ALA A 58 -3.75 -6.73 -10.19
N ALA A 59 -2.70 -7.45 -9.77
CA ALA A 59 -2.36 -8.79 -10.23
C ALA A 59 -3.28 -9.89 -9.68
N ARG A 60 -4.28 -9.54 -8.84
CA ARG A 60 -5.21 -10.47 -8.18
C ARG A 60 -4.54 -11.52 -7.29
N MET A 61 -3.38 -11.19 -6.72
CA MET A 61 -2.70 -12.03 -5.71
C MET A 61 -3.39 -11.93 -4.34
N THR A 62 -4.06 -10.81 -4.06
CA THR A 62 -4.88 -10.58 -2.87
C THR A 62 -6.16 -9.83 -3.21
N PHE A 63 -7.18 -9.94 -2.35
CA PHE A 63 -8.43 -9.18 -2.47
C PHE A 63 -8.24 -7.71 -2.11
N ALA A 64 -7.45 -7.46 -1.07
CA ALA A 64 -7.11 -6.14 -0.58
C ALA A 64 -5.71 -6.15 0.05
N SER A 65 -5.11 -4.98 0.16
CA SER A 65 -3.83 -4.78 0.82
C SER A 65 -3.88 -3.52 1.68
N LEU A 66 -2.96 -3.42 2.63
CA LEU A 66 -2.71 -2.17 3.35
C LEU A 66 -1.55 -1.42 2.70
N GLY A 67 -1.64 -0.10 2.71
CA GLY A 67 -0.53 0.80 2.42
C GLY A 67 -0.42 1.89 3.47
N SER A 68 0.70 2.59 3.48
CA SER A 68 0.85 3.87 4.17
C SER A 68 0.80 5.01 3.17
N ASP A 69 0.35 6.20 3.59
CA ASP A 69 0.29 7.40 2.75
C ASP A 69 0.64 8.63 3.59
N THR A 70 1.86 9.11 3.36
CA THR A 70 2.39 10.36 3.94
C THR A 70 2.29 11.50 2.93
N GLY A 71 2.63 11.24 1.67
CA GLY A 71 2.59 12.22 0.58
C GLY A 71 1.89 11.72 -0.69
N GLY A 72 1.29 10.53 -0.67
CA GLY A 72 0.75 9.89 -1.88
C GLY A 72 0.81 8.37 -1.87
N SER A 73 1.45 7.76 -0.88
CA SER A 73 1.90 6.38 -0.97
C SER A 73 0.83 5.27 -1.00
N ILE A 74 -0.45 5.60 -0.82
CA ILE A 74 -1.58 4.71 -1.17
C ILE A 74 -2.10 5.07 -2.56
N ARG A 75 -2.28 6.36 -2.82
CA ARG A 75 -2.95 6.88 -4.03
C ARG A 75 -2.11 6.73 -5.30
N LEU A 76 -0.80 6.92 -5.21
CA LEU A 76 0.15 6.79 -6.31
C LEU A 76 0.19 5.36 -6.85
N PRO A 77 0.47 4.31 -6.03
CA PRO A 77 0.43 2.95 -6.52
C PRO A 77 -0.98 2.50 -6.94
N ALA A 78 -2.02 2.99 -6.28
CA ALA A 78 -3.39 2.72 -6.70
C ALA A 78 -3.68 3.25 -8.11
N ALA A 79 -3.29 4.51 -8.40
CA ALA A 79 -3.44 5.11 -9.72
C ALA A 79 -2.59 4.40 -10.78
N ALA A 80 -1.31 4.12 -10.48
CA ALA A 80 -0.40 3.45 -11.41
C ALA A 80 -0.83 2.00 -11.73
N CYS A 81 -1.33 1.27 -10.72
CA CYS A 81 -1.77 -0.12 -10.86
C CYS A 81 -3.26 -0.26 -11.20
N GLY A 82 -4.01 0.83 -11.39
CA GLY A 82 -5.42 0.78 -11.80
C GLY A 82 -6.36 0.15 -10.76
N VAL A 83 -6.14 0.42 -9.48
CA VAL A 83 -6.96 -0.08 -8.35
C VAL A 83 -7.48 1.07 -7.49
N ALA A 84 -8.46 0.80 -6.64
CA ALA A 84 -8.94 1.78 -5.66
C ALA A 84 -7.96 1.89 -4.49
N GLY A 85 -7.72 3.11 -4.02
CA GLY A 85 -6.89 3.37 -2.84
C GLY A 85 -7.45 4.52 -2.02
N ILE A 86 -7.74 4.26 -0.74
CA ILE A 86 -8.31 5.26 0.15
C ILE A 86 -7.23 5.71 1.13
N LYS A 87 -6.84 6.97 1.06
CA LYS A 87 -6.13 7.65 2.15
C LYS A 87 -7.17 8.21 3.13
N PRO A 88 -7.34 7.64 4.32
CA PRO A 88 -8.34 8.12 5.26
C PRO A 88 -8.02 9.53 5.79
N THR A 89 -8.96 10.11 6.52
CA THR A 89 -8.68 11.26 7.39
C THR A 89 -7.59 10.88 8.38
N GLN A 90 -6.67 11.81 8.65
CA GLN A 90 -5.59 11.61 9.62
C GLN A 90 -6.15 11.07 10.95
N THR A 91 -5.46 10.08 11.52
CA THR A 91 -5.83 9.37 12.77
C THR A 91 -7.05 8.45 12.71
N ARG A 92 -7.82 8.41 11.61
CA ARG A 92 -9.00 7.53 11.46
C ARG A 92 -8.63 6.05 11.59
N VAL A 93 -7.53 5.65 10.97
CA VAL A 93 -6.94 4.32 11.12
C VAL A 93 -5.76 4.41 12.06
N SER A 94 -5.70 3.51 13.04
CA SER A 94 -4.61 3.47 14.01
C SER A 94 -3.29 3.14 13.32
N ARG A 95 -2.23 3.88 13.66
CA ARG A 95 -0.86 3.70 13.15
C ARG A 95 0.03 2.93 14.14
N ALA A 96 -0.54 2.35 15.18
CA ALA A 96 0.22 1.57 16.14
C ALA A 96 0.87 0.36 15.45
N GLY A 97 2.21 0.25 15.57
CA GLY A 97 3.03 -0.78 14.92
C GLY A 97 3.50 -0.42 13.51
N VAL A 98 3.22 0.78 13.01
CA VAL A 98 3.68 1.25 11.69
C VAL A 98 4.99 2.01 11.84
N MET A 99 5.94 1.78 10.94
CA MET A 99 7.18 2.55 10.87
C MET A 99 6.86 4.03 10.54
N PRO A 100 7.30 5.00 11.37
CA PRO A 100 6.96 6.40 11.18
C PRO A 100 7.82 7.06 10.11
N LEU A 101 7.19 7.81 9.20
CA LEU A 101 7.89 8.71 8.28
C LEU A 101 7.65 10.18 8.67
N SER A 102 6.40 10.57 8.88
CA SER A 102 6.02 11.89 9.37
C SER A 102 4.77 11.79 10.25
N PHE A 103 4.93 12.01 11.54
CA PHE A 103 3.84 11.86 12.51
C PHE A 103 2.60 12.70 12.17
N SER A 104 2.77 13.89 11.60
CA SER A 104 1.66 14.78 11.21
C SER A 104 1.01 14.39 9.88
N CYS A 105 1.62 13.51 9.09
CA CYS A 105 1.17 13.22 7.73
C CYS A 105 0.91 11.74 7.47
N ASP A 106 1.43 10.81 8.27
CA ASP A 106 1.29 9.37 8.02
C ASP A 106 -0.17 8.95 8.17
N ASN A 107 -0.66 8.21 7.19
CA ASN A 107 -1.94 7.51 7.21
C ASN A 107 -1.71 6.03 6.88
N VAL A 108 -2.60 5.18 7.35
CA VAL A 108 -2.73 3.80 6.87
C VAL A 108 -4.10 3.66 6.25
N GLY A 109 -4.20 2.96 5.13
CA GLY A 109 -5.46 2.76 4.45
C GLY A 109 -5.43 1.58 3.48
N PRO A 110 -6.62 1.17 3.01
CA PRO A 110 -6.77 0.03 2.13
C PRO A 110 -6.47 0.41 0.67
N MET A 111 -6.02 -0.60 -0.07
CA MET A 111 -6.16 -0.69 -1.52
C MET A 111 -6.95 -1.96 -1.86
N ALA A 112 -7.90 -1.83 -2.80
CA ALA A 112 -8.76 -2.91 -3.24
C ALA A 112 -9.15 -2.69 -4.72
N ARG A 113 -9.83 -3.66 -5.34
CA ARG A 113 -10.14 -3.57 -6.79
C ARG A 113 -11.20 -2.52 -7.09
N THR A 114 -12.12 -2.28 -6.17
CA THR A 114 -13.19 -1.28 -6.31
C THR A 114 -13.25 -0.39 -5.07
N ALA A 115 -13.94 0.75 -5.18
CA ALA A 115 -14.18 1.62 -4.02
C ALA A 115 -15.22 1.05 -3.03
N TYR A 116 -15.94 0.00 -3.42
CA TYR A 116 -16.92 -0.68 -2.57
C TYR A 116 -16.26 -1.70 -1.62
N ASP A 117 -15.21 -2.37 -2.11
CA ASP A 117 -14.39 -3.32 -1.34
C ASP A 117 -13.61 -2.62 -0.21
#